data_AF-A0A1I7SGE6-F1
#
_entry.id   AF-A0A1I7SGE6-F1
#
_cell.length_a   1.000
_cell.length_b   1.000
_cell.length_c   1.000
_cell.angle_alpha   90.00
_cell.angle_beta   90.00
_cell.angle_gamma   90.00
#
_symmetry.space_group_name_H-M   'P 1'
#
loop_
_entity.id
_entity.type
_entity.pdbx_description
1 polymer ?
#
loop_
_entity_poly.entity_id
_entity_poly.type
_entity_poly.pdbx_seq_one_letter_code
_entity_poly.pdbx_strand_id
1 'polypeptide(L)'
;MIINQIPFFGLALALFFFDLANSSIFEKAHKQQCQPIHIDSCLDLPYNSTIAPKSNIFGDEQSLSEQVRHFNPLFKTKCSSHLKFLVCSVFAPMCPPEMPQAVTSCRSVCEEVKRDCMSILSEFDIKWPSLLNCTNFPLEPELCMKPAAAPARVTTHSTRSPIFNSRPRQNHINPIPHQLPSCPADLLNLDPTDANSKCALPCNRHFLFSQ
;
A
#
# COMPACT_ATOMS: atom_id res chain seq x y z
N MET A 1 -18.85 -79.61 18.52
CA MET A 1 -18.98 -78.70 17.37
C MET A 1 -19.25 -77.29 17.89
N ILE A 2 -18.20 -76.56 18.26
CA ILE A 2 -18.27 -75.10 18.40
C ILE A 2 -16.98 -74.61 17.75
N ILE A 3 -17.10 -74.27 16.46
CA ILE A 3 -16.00 -73.80 15.64
C ILE A 3 -15.77 -72.33 15.99
N ASN A 4 -14.53 -72.08 16.37
CA ASN A 4 -13.84 -70.81 16.57
C ASN A 4 -14.27 -69.75 15.53
N GLN A 5 -15.12 -68.79 15.91
CA GLN A 5 -15.64 -67.69 15.07
C GLN A 5 -15.13 -66.32 15.55
N ILE A 6 -13.84 -66.19 15.86
CA ILE A 6 -13.26 -64.95 16.41
C ILE A 6 -12.23 -64.22 15.50
N PRO A 7 -11.74 -64.69 14.32
CA PRO A 7 -10.67 -63.95 13.65
C PRO A 7 -11.13 -62.89 12.63
N PHE A 8 -12.43 -62.76 12.32
CA PHE A 8 -12.88 -61.83 11.26
C PHE A 8 -13.30 -60.44 11.76
N PHE A 9 -13.85 -60.35 12.98
CA PHE A 9 -14.35 -59.09 13.52
C PHE A 9 -13.22 -58.12 13.89
N GLY A 10 -12.08 -58.65 14.37
CA GLY A 10 -10.91 -57.86 14.73
C GLY A 10 -10.21 -57.20 13.53
N LEU A 11 -10.25 -57.85 12.36
CA LEU A 11 -9.61 -57.35 11.15
C LEU A 11 -10.44 -56.23 10.49
N ALA A 12 -11.76 -56.36 10.50
CA ALA A 12 -12.66 -55.30 10.04
C ALA A 12 -12.62 -54.05 10.94
N LEU A 13 -12.55 -54.23 12.27
CA LEU A 13 -12.36 -53.13 13.21
C LEU A 13 -10.99 -52.45 13.01
N ALA A 14 -9.92 -53.23 12.84
CA ALA A 14 -8.59 -52.67 12.57
C ALA A 14 -8.57 -51.80 11.30
N LEU A 15 -9.21 -52.25 10.21
CA LEU A 15 -9.32 -51.46 8.98
C LEU A 15 -10.16 -50.18 9.17
N PHE A 16 -11.28 -50.26 9.91
CA PHE A 16 -12.07 -49.08 10.29
C PHE A 16 -11.27 -48.08 11.14
N PHE A 17 -10.42 -48.54 12.07
CA PHE A 17 -9.54 -47.67 12.87
C PHE A 17 -8.40 -47.06 12.05
N PHE A 18 -7.90 -47.75 11.02
CA PHE A 18 -6.91 -47.19 10.09
C PHE A 18 -7.52 -46.08 9.20
N ASP A 19 -8.79 -46.19 8.80
CA ASP A 19 -9.48 -45.17 8.00
C ASP A 19 -9.79 -43.88 8.79
N LEU A 20 -10.16 -43.98 10.07
CA LEU A 20 -10.41 -42.79 10.92
C LEU A 20 -9.13 -42.03 11.30
N ALA A 21 -7.96 -42.67 11.24
CA ALA A 21 -6.67 -42.03 11.51
C ALA A 21 -6.09 -41.30 10.27
N ASN A 22 -6.54 -41.64 9.06
CA ASN A 22 -5.98 -41.13 7.81
C ASN A 22 -6.69 -39.87 7.27
N SER A 23 -7.91 -39.58 7.71
CA SER A 23 -8.67 -38.39 7.30
C SER A 23 -8.06 -37.07 7.80
N SER A 24 -7.14 -37.12 8.76
CA SER A 24 -6.54 -35.93 9.40
C SER A 24 -5.13 -35.58 8.91
N ILE A 25 -4.50 -36.42 8.10
CA ILE A 25 -3.13 -36.18 7.59
C ILE A 25 -3.17 -35.37 6.28
N PHE A 26 -4.12 -35.66 5.39
CA PHE A 26 -4.27 -34.94 4.12
C PHE A 26 -4.86 -33.53 4.32
N GLU A 27 -5.71 -33.34 5.33
CA GLU A 27 -6.33 -32.04 5.63
C GLU A 27 -5.36 -31.04 6.29
N LYS A 28 -4.29 -31.54 6.92
CA LYS A 28 -3.21 -30.73 7.50
C LYS A 28 -2.10 -30.35 6.51
N ALA A 29 -2.05 -30.99 5.34
CA ALA A 29 -0.94 -30.86 4.41
C ALA A 29 -1.03 -29.67 3.43
N HIS A 30 -2.12 -28.90 3.41
CA HIS A 30 -2.28 -27.81 2.43
C HIS A 30 -3.14 -26.62 2.88
N LYS A 31 -3.24 -26.35 4.18
CA LYS A 31 -3.81 -25.07 4.64
C LYS A 31 -2.66 -24.06 4.74
N GLN A 32 -2.51 -23.21 3.72
CA GLN A 32 -1.60 -22.06 3.82
C GLN A 32 -2.01 -21.26 5.06
N GLN A 33 -1.13 -21.21 6.05
CA GLN A 33 -1.44 -20.52 7.28
C GLN A 33 -1.19 -19.02 7.05
N CYS A 34 -2.29 -18.28 6.86
CA CYS A 34 -2.24 -16.83 6.86
C CYS A 34 -1.79 -16.36 8.24
N GLN A 35 -0.85 -15.41 8.26
CA GLN A 35 -0.33 -14.78 9.46
C GLN A 35 -0.47 -13.25 9.36
N PRO A 36 -0.55 -12.55 10.49
CA PRO A 36 -0.55 -11.09 10.48
C PRO A 36 0.73 -10.53 9.83
N ILE A 37 0.61 -9.35 9.22
CA ILE A 37 1.75 -8.63 8.64
C ILE A 37 2.57 -8.00 9.78
N HIS A 38 3.87 -8.27 9.81
CA HIS A 38 4.82 -7.72 10.80
C HIS A 38 5.85 -6.76 10.19
N ILE A 39 5.71 -6.38 8.92
CA ILE A 39 6.58 -5.41 8.26
C ILE A 39 6.02 -4.00 8.52
N ASP A 40 6.74 -3.19 9.31
CA ASP A 40 6.30 -1.84 9.74
C ASP A 40 5.84 -0.96 8.57
N SER A 41 6.60 -0.94 7.47
CA SER A 41 6.27 -0.18 6.27
C SER A 41 4.99 -0.66 5.56
N CYS A 42 4.40 -1.79 5.96
CA CYS A 42 3.25 -2.45 5.33
C CYS A 42 2.04 -2.66 6.26
N LEU A 43 2.01 -2.06 7.46
CA LEU A 43 0.89 -2.23 8.40
C LEU A 43 -0.42 -1.53 7.97
N ASP A 44 -0.33 -0.42 7.23
CA ASP A 44 -1.49 0.42 6.86
C ASP A 44 -2.11 0.04 5.49
N LEU A 45 -2.20 -1.25 5.20
CA LEU A 45 -2.75 -1.75 3.94
C LEU A 45 -4.26 -2.05 4.07
N PRO A 46 -4.99 -2.18 2.95
CA PRO A 46 -6.39 -2.61 2.97
C PRO A 46 -6.58 -4.07 3.40
N TYR A 47 -5.50 -4.80 3.67
CA TYR A 47 -5.48 -6.16 4.20
C TYR A 47 -4.42 -6.27 5.29
N ASN A 48 -4.59 -7.22 6.22
CA ASN A 48 -3.74 -7.35 7.42
C ASN A 48 -3.02 -8.70 7.54
N SER A 49 -3.24 -9.61 6.58
CA SER A 49 -2.76 -10.99 6.65
C SER A 49 -2.00 -11.36 5.37
N THR A 50 -0.85 -12.01 5.54
CA THR A 50 0.03 -12.50 4.48
C THR A 50 0.32 -13.99 4.65
N ILE A 51 0.84 -14.63 3.61
CA ILE A 51 1.35 -15.99 3.71
C ILE A 51 2.65 -15.99 4.53
N ALA A 52 2.86 -17.02 5.35
CA ALA A 52 4.13 -17.24 6.02
C ALA A 52 5.28 -17.35 5.00
N PRO A 53 6.41 -16.63 5.19
CA PRO A 53 7.51 -16.67 4.24
C PRO A 53 8.07 -18.10 4.16
N LYS A 54 8.12 -18.65 2.93
CA LYS A 54 8.91 -19.85 2.68
C LYS A 54 10.37 -19.43 2.79
N SER A 55 11.07 -19.93 3.81
CA SER A 55 12.41 -19.47 4.24
C SER A 55 13.50 -19.49 3.15
N ASN A 56 13.24 -20.12 2.00
CA ASN A 56 14.17 -20.24 0.89
C ASN A 56 14.05 -19.17 -0.20
N ILE A 57 12.96 -18.40 -0.30
CA ILE A 57 12.75 -17.44 -1.42
C ILE A 57 13.04 -15.99 -1.01
N PHE A 58 12.67 -15.59 0.21
CA PHE A 58 12.77 -14.20 0.66
C PHE A 58 13.60 -14.01 1.96
N GLY A 59 14.12 -15.10 2.53
CA GLY A 59 14.73 -15.10 3.85
C GLY A 59 13.69 -15.11 4.98
N ASP A 60 14.14 -14.82 6.20
CA ASP A 60 13.26 -14.63 7.36
C ASP A 60 12.50 -13.28 7.30
N GLU A 61 11.54 -13.08 8.21
CA GLU A 61 10.75 -11.83 8.27
C GLU A 61 11.61 -10.58 8.52
N GLN A 62 12.75 -10.75 9.22
CA GLN A 62 13.70 -9.66 9.48
C GLN A 62 14.39 -9.21 8.19
N SER A 63 14.79 -10.14 7.34
CA SER A 63 15.32 -9.87 6.00
C SER A 63 14.29 -9.13 5.12
N LEU A 64 13.02 -9.56 5.15
CA LEU A 64 11.94 -8.91 4.41
C LEU A 64 11.72 -7.46 4.83
N SER A 65 11.67 -7.21 6.13
CA SER A 65 11.52 -5.85 6.68
C SER A 65 12.66 -4.93 6.24
N GLU A 66 13.89 -5.43 6.25
CA GLU A 66 15.06 -4.68 5.79
C GLU A 66 15.01 -4.39 4.29
N GLN A 67 14.58 -5.36 3.47
CA GLN A 67 14.41 -5.14 2.03
C GLN A 67 13.36 -4.07 1.73
N VAL A 68 12.21 -4.10 2.40
CA VAL A 68 11.16 -3.08 2.24
C VAL A 68 11.64 -1.71 2.70
N ARG A 69 12.49 -1.63 3.74
CA ARG A 69 13.04 -0.37 4.26
C ARG A 69 13.77 0.45 3.20
N HIS A 70 14.39 -0.20 2.21
CA HIS A 70 15.05 0.48 1.08
C HIS A 70 14.08 1.28 0.19
N PHE A 71 12.78 0.98 0.23
CA PHE A 71 11.74 1.74 -0.48
C PHE A 71 11.23 2.94 0.31
N ASN A 72 11.59 3.08 1.60
CA ASN A 72 11.11 4.18 2.45
C ASN A 72 11.40 5.58 1.89
N PRO A 73 12.58 5.88 1.30
CA PRO A 73 12.81 7.17 0.64
C PRO A 73 11.80 7.42 -0.48
N LEU A 74 11.50 6.40 -1.30
CA LEU A 74 10.53 6.52 -2.39
C LEU A 74 9.10 6.70 -1.86
N PHE A 75 8.71 5.99 -0.79
CA PHE A 75 7.41 6.19 -0.13
C PHE A 75 7.21 7.63 0.35
N LYS A 76 8.26 8.27 0.87
CA LYS A 76 8.21 9.67 1.33
C LYS A 76 7.95 10.66 0.20
N THR A 77 8.31 10.35 -1.04
CA THR A 77 8.03 11.21 -2.21
C THR A 77 6.55 11.30 -2.53
N LYS A 78 5.76 10.29 -2.16
CA LYS A 78 4.33 10.18 -2.46
C LYS A 78 4.00 10.39 -3.94
N CYS A 79 4.90 9.97 -4.85
CA CYS A 79 4.68 10.08 -6.30
C CYS A 79 3.38 9.41 -6.77
N SER A 80 2.98 8.30 -6.13
CA SER A 80 1.69 7.66 -6.35
C SER A 80 1.05 7.26 -5.01
N SER A 81 -0.28 7.40 -4.92
CA SER A 81 -1.05 6.92 -3.76
C SER A 81 -1.01 5.40 -3.61
N HIS A 82 -0.70 4.67 -4.69
CA HIS A 82 -0.71 3.21 -4.73
C HIS A 82 0.68 2.59 -4.60
N LEU A 83 1.73 3.39 -4.42
CA LEU A 83 3.11 2.91 -4.32
C LEU A 83 3.32 1.93 -3.15
N LYS A 84 2.88 2.30 -1.94
CA LYS A 84 3.00 1.45 -0.74
C LYS A 84 2.25 0.12 -0.94
N PHE A 85 1.05 0.19 -1.53
CA PHE A 85 0.26 -0.99 -1.87
C PHE A 85 0.98 -1.91 -2.86
N LEU A 86 1.51 -1.36 -3.96
CA LEU A 86 2.26 -2.14 -4.96
C LEU A 86 3.47 -2.85 -4.35
N VAL A 87 4.32 -2.11 -3.63
CA VAL A 87 5.54 -2.67 -3.04
C VAL A 87 5.19 -3.76 -2.03
N CYS A 88 4.26 -3.49 -1.10
CA CYS A 88 3.88 -4.47 -0.11
C CYS A 88 3.17 -5.70 -0.71
N SER A 89 2.51 -5.58 -1.87
CA SER A 89 1.92 -6.75 -2.56
C SER A 89 2.96 -7.76 -3.08
N VAL A 90 4.24 -7.39 -3.12
CA VAL A 90 5.36 -8.28 -3.45
C VAL A 90 5.95 -8.92 -2.19
N PHE A 91 6.19 -8.13 -1.15
CA PHE A 91 6.87 -8.58 0.08
C PHE A 91 5.94 -9.21 1.12
N ALA A 92 4.67 -8.81 1.13
CA ALA A 92 3.61 -9.30 1.99
C ALA A 92 2.29 -9.42 1.19
N PRO A 93 2.20 -10.36 0.22
CA PRO A 93 0.99 -10.55 -0.57
C PRO A 93 -0.20 -10.94 0.30
N MET A 94 -1.42 -10.54 -0.09
CA MET A 94 -2.62 -10.84 0.68
C MET A 94 -2.83 -12.36 0.78
N CYS A 95 -3.17 -12.84 1.97
CA CYS A 95 -3.56 -14.24 2.19
C CYS A 95 -5.05 -14.31 2.57
N PRO A 96 -5.92 -14.70 1.63
CA PRO A 96 -7.34 -14.89 1.91
C PRO A 96 -7.56 -16.24 2.61
N PRO A 97 -8.29 -16.29 3.75
CA PRO A 97 -8.38 -17.48 4.60
C PRO A 97 -9.02 -18.70 3.93
N GLU A 98 -9.83 -18.45 2.90
CA GLU A 98 -10.56 -19.46 2.13
C GLU A 98 -9.86 -19.85 0.82
N MET A 99 -8.73 -19.22 0.49
CA MET A 99 -8.00 -19.50 -0.75
C MET A 99 -6.60 -20.05 -0.48
N PRO A 100 -6.16 -21.05 -1.27
CA PRO A 100 -4.86 -21.69 -1.10
C PRO A 100 -3.70 -20.89 -1.72
N GLN A 101 -3.94 -19.68 -2.22
CA GLN A 101 -2.96 -18.88 -2.95
C GLN A 101 -2.96 -17.44 -2.45
N ALA A 102 -1.77 -16.90 -2.25
CA ALA A 102 -1.58 -15.48 -1.96
C ALA A 102 -1.86 -14.62 -3.20
N VAL A 103 -2.48 -13.46 -2.98
CA VAL A 103 -2.90 -12.54 -4.05
C VAL A 103 -1.98 -11.32 -4.05
N THR A 104 -1.50 -10.94 -5.24
CA THR A 104 -0.68 -9.74 -5.44
C THR A 104 -1.48 -8.65 -6.16
N SER A 105 -0.86 -7.48 -6.42
CA SER A 105 -1.51 -6.40 -7.15
C SER A 105 -1.68 -6.73 -8.64
N CYS A 106 -2.68 -6.11 -9.28
CA CYS A 106 -2.88 -6.22 -10.71
C CYS A 106 -1.81 -5.46 -11.50
N ARG A 107 -1.48 -5.92 -12.71
CA ARG A 107 -0.53 -5.25 -13.62
C ARG A 107 -0.87 -3.77 -13.86
N SER A 108 -2.17 -3.44 -13.97
CA SER A 108 -2.62 -2.06 -14.16
C SER A 108 -2.15 -1.12 -13.04
N VAL A 109 -2.13 -1.60 -11.79
CA VAL A 109 -1.66 -0.83 -10.63
C VAL A 109 -0.16 -0.61 -10.71
N CYS A 110 0.60 -1.64 -11.11
CA CYS A 110 2.04 -1.49 -11.35
C CYS A 110 2.33 -0.44 -12.42
N GLU A 111 1.64 -0.50 -13.55
CA GLU A 111 1.86 0.43 -14.67
C GLU A 111 1.51 1.87 -14.32
N GLU A 112 0.45 2.07 -13.53
CA GLU A 112 0.08 3.37 -12.95
C GLU A 112 1.22 3.91 -12.06
N VAL A 113 1.60 3.16 -11.02
CA VAL A 113 2.65 3.59 -10.08
C VAL A 113 3.98 3.82 -10.79
N LYS A 114 4.34 2.95 -11.74
CA LYS A 114 5.56 3.12 -12.54
C LYS A 114 5.52 4.45 -13.29
N ARG A 115 4.42 4.77 -13.96
CA ARG A 115 4.25 6.03 -14.69
C ARG A 115 4.40 7.24 -13.78
N ASP A 116 3.75 7.21 -12.62
CA ASP A 116 3.74 8.30 -11.65
C ASP A 116 5.13 8.54 -11.02
N CYS A 117 5.85 7.45 -10.71
CA CYS A 117 7.10 7.51 -9.96
C CYS A 117 8.37 7.53 -10.84
N MET A 118 8.28 7.19 -12.13
CA MET A 118 9.45 7.10 -13.01
C MET A 118 10.19 8.43 -13.15
N SER A 119 9.48 9.56 -13.13
CA SER A 119 10.11 10.89 -13.25
C SER A 119 11.10 11.15 -12.12
N ILE A 120 10.72 10.83 -10.87
CA ILE A 120 11.59 11.03 -9.70
C ILE A 120 12.77 10.07 -9.75
N LEU A 121 12.54 8.80 -10.11
CA LEU A 121 13.64 7.83 -10.20
C LEU A 121 14.67 8.21 -11.28
N SER A 122 14.20 8.76 -12.40
CA SER A 122 15.07 9.17 -13.51
C SER A 122 15.94 10.38 -13.15
N GLU A 123 15.47 11.28 -12.27
CA GLU A 123 16.26 12.43 -11.78
C GLU A 123 17.53 11.99 -11.03
N PHE A 124 17.51 10.81 -10.42
CA PHE A 124 18.63 10.23 -9.68
C PHE A 124 19.32 9.08 -10.44
N ASP A 125 19.07 8.92 -11.75
CA ASP A 125 19.56 7.81 -12.58
C ASP A 125 19.22 6.41 -12.04
N ILE A 126 18.13 6.30 -11.26
CA ILE A 126 17.66 5.04 -10.69
C ILE A 126 16.72 4.37 -11.68
N LYS A 127 17.03 3.12 -12.03
CA LYS A 127 16.15 2.31 -12.88
C LYS A 127 14.98 1.75 -12.07
N TRP A 128 13.87 1.52 -12.77
CA TRP A 128 12.73 0.79 -12.19
C TRP A 128 13.17 -0.62 -11.76
N PRO A 129 12.95 -1.02 -10.50
CA PRO A 129 13.49 -2.27 -9.96
C PRO A 129 12.82 -3.50 -10.60
N SER A 130 13.61 -4.55 -10.81
CA SER A 130 13.16 -5.79 -11.47
C SER A 130 12.05 -6.51 -10.70
N LEU A 131 12.08 -6.46 -9.37
CA LEU A 131 11.02 -7.00 -8.50
C LEU A 131 9.66 -6.33 -8.76
N LEU A 132 9.66 -5.07 -9.18
CA LEU A 132 8.45 -4.33 -9.53
C LEU A 132 8.19 -4.30 -11.04
N ASN A 133 8.88 -5.12 -11.85
CA ASN A 133 8.60 -5.13 -13.29
C ASN A 133 7.14 -5.55 -13.52
N CYS A 134 6.38 -4.72 -14.24
CA CYS A 134 4.93 -4.91 -14.39
C CYS A 134 4.55 -6.21 -15.11
N THR A 135 5.47 -6.81 -15.87
CA THR A 135 5.28 -8.14 -16.45
C THR A 135 5.18 -9.26 -15.41
N ASN A 136 5.70 -9.05 -14.20
CA ASN A 136 5.63 -10.02 -13.10
C ASN A 136 4.25 -10.06 -12.43
N PHE A 137 3.40 -9.08 -12.72
CA PHE A 137 2.06 -8.97 -12.13
C PHE A 137 1.01 -9.54 -13.09
N PRO A 138 -0.02 -10.22 -12.56
CA PRO A 138 -1.10 -10.80 -13.34
C PRO A 138 -1.92 -9.75 -14.11
N LEU A 139 -2.40 -10.15 -15.28
CA LEU A 139 -3.42 -9.42 -16.04
C LEU A 139 -4.80 -9.98 -15.69
N GLU A 140 -5.81 -9.12 -15.64
CA GLU A 140 -7.19 -9.59 -15.59
C GLU A 140 -7.50 -10.46 -16.83
N PRO A 141 -8.22 -11.58 -16.68
CA PRO A 141 -9.05 -11.99 -15.53
C PRO A 141 -8.33 -12.84 -14.46
N GLU A 142 -7.00 -12.97 -14.50
CA GLU A 142 -6.26 -13.67 -13.44
C GLU A 142 -6.46 -12.96 -12.09
N LEU A 143 -6.48 -13.75 -11.00
CA LEU A 143 -6.76 -13.25 -9.66
C LEU A 143 -5.69 -12.24 -9.18
N CYS A 144 -6.10 -11.01 -8.95
CA CYS A 144 -5.24 -9.92 -8.49
C CYS A 144 -6.04 -8.84 -7.75
N MET A 145 -5.33 -7.96 -7.02
CA MET A 145 -5.97 -6.89 -6.24
C MET A 145 -5.72 -5.51 -6.85
N LYS A 146 -6.74 -4.67 -6.76
CA LYS A 146 -6.65 -3.22 -6.97
C LYS A 146 -6.93 -2.52 -5.63
N PRO A 147 -6.24 -1.40 -5.32
CA PRO A 147 -6.61 -0.59 -4.18
C PRO A 147 -8.03 -0.06 -4.39
N ALA A 148 -8.83 -0.01 -3.32
CA ALA A 148 -10.15 0.60 -3.40
C ALA A 148 -9.98 2.04 -3.91
N ALA A 149 -10.80 2.42 -4.91
CA ALA A 149 -10.81 3.79 -5.38
C ALA A 149 -11.01 4.70 -4.16
N ALA A 150 -10.13 5.69 -3.98
CA ALA A 150 -10.37 6.74 -3.00
C ALA A 150 -11.82 7.20 -3.17
N PRO A 151 -12.61 7.39 -2.09
CA PRO A 151 -13.96 7.88 -2.23
C PRO A 151 -13.86 9.14 -3.09
N ALA A 152 -14.54 9.13 -4.24
CA ALA A 152 -14.59 10.28 -5.12
C ALA A 152 -14.91 11.46 -4.20
N ARG A 153 -13.98 12.41 -4.06
CA ARG A 153 -14.36 13.70 -3.50
C ARG A 153 -15.50 14.12 -4.38
N VAL A 154 -16.70 14.15 -3.82
CA VAL A 154 -17.85 14.80 -4.45
C VAL A 154 -17.34 16.20 -4.72
N THR A 155 -16.91 16.46 -5.94
CA THR A 155 -16.78 17.81 -6.43
C THR A 155 -18.22 18.30 -6.44
N THR A 156 -18.64 18.91 -5.34
CA THR A 156 -19.70 19.87 -5.37
C THR A 156 -19.20 20.95 -6.31
N HIS A 157 -19.43 20.74 -7.60
CA HIS A 157 -19.47 21.80 -8.59
C HIS A 157 -20.62 22.70 -8.12
N SER A 158 -20.29 23.62 -7.23
CA SER A 158 -21.15 24.74 -6.88
C SER A 158 -21.19 25.60 -8.13
N THR A 159 -22.17 25.31 -8.98
CA THR A 159 -22.63 26.22 -10.02
C THR A 159 -23.19 27.43 -9.30
N ARG A 160 -22.30 28.35 -8.88
CA ARG A 160 -22.69 29.66 -8.40
C ARG A 160 -22.59 30.63 -9.57
N SER A 161 -23.73 30.83 -10.22
CA SER A 161 -23.96 31.92 -11.16
C SER A 161 -23.49 33.27 -10.58
N PRO A 162 -23.02 34.22 -11.41
CA PRO A 162 -22.54 35.50 -10.92
C PRO A 162 -23.74 36.35 -10.51
N ILE A 163 -23.88 36.65 -9.22
CA ILE A 163 -24.75 37.73 -8.75
C ILE A 163 -23.87 38.97 -8.60
N PHE A 164 -24.05 39.89 -9.55
CA PHE A 164 -23.52 41.24 -9.52
C PHE A 164 -24.17 41.99 -8.35
N ASN A 165 -23.44 42.20 -7.26
CA ASN A 165 -23.86 43.11 -6.19
C ASN A 165 -22.76 44.14 -5.95
N SER A 166 -22.88 45.26 -6.65
CA SER A 166 -22.22 46.52 -6.34
C SER A 166 -22.59 46.97 -4.91
N ARG A 167 -21.61 47.06 -4.01
CA ARG A 167 -21.74 47.77 -2.73
C ARG A 167 -20.91 49.05 -2.71
N PRO A 168 -21.39 50.09 -2.02
CA PRO A 168 -20.94 51.45 -2.23
C PRO A 168 -19.73 51.81 -1.39
N ARG A 169 -18.97 52.77 -1.93
CA ARG A 169 -17.82 53.46 -1.35
C ARG A 169 -18.25 54.19 -0.07
N GLN A 170 -17.63 53.84 1.07
CA GLN A 170 -17.62 54.71 2.25
C GLN A 170 -16.17 54.99 2.66
N ASN A 171 -15.81 56.26 2.50
CA ASN A 171 -14.58 56.84 3.00
C ASN A 171 -14.64 56.88 4.53
N HIS A 172 -13.69 56.22 5.18
CA HIS A 172 -13.27 56.62 6.52
C HIS A 172 -11.74 56.71 6.52
N ILE A 173 -11.25 57.93 6.72
CA ILE A 173 -9.83 58.24 6.87
C ILE A 173 -9.42 57.82 8.29
N ASN A 174 -8.43 56.94 8.40
CA ASN A 174 -7.56 56.78 9.56
C ASN A 174 -6.17 56.37 9.04
N PRO A 175 -5.07 57.04 9.44
CA PRO A 175 -3.72 56.65 9.03
C PRO A 175 -3.08 55.66 10.03
N ILE A 176 -2.01 54.95 9.58
CA ILE A 176 -1.01 54.11 10.32
C ILE A 176 -1.29 52.58 10.32
N PRO A 177 -0.28 51.68 10.22
CA PRO A 177 0.94 51.65 9.39
C PRO A 177 0.95 50.42 8.44
N HIS A 178 1.83 50.44 7.44
CA HIS A 178 2.08 49.30 6.55
C HIS A 178 2.58 48.07 7.31
N GLN A 179 1.75 47.04 7.45
CA GLN A 179 2.20 45.67 7.65
C GLN A 179 1.44 44.78 6.68
N LEU A 180 1.99 44.68 5.47
CA LEU A 180 1.69 43.59 4.54
C LEU A 180 2.09 42.29 5.26
N PRO A 181 1.29 41.20 5.20
CA PRO A 181 1.63 39.95 5.85
C PRO A 181 2.81 39.33 5.11
N SER A 182 4.03 39.68 5.54
CA SER A 182 5.23 38.98 5.13
C SER A 182 5.09 37.51 5.53
N CYS A 183 5.50 36.63 4.62
CA CYS A 183 5.51 35.19 4.82
C CYS A 183 6.01 34.79 6.22
N PRO A 184 5.50 33.67 6.79
CA PRO A 184 6.09 33.08 7.99
C PRO A 184 7.62 32.96 7.86
N ALA A 185 8.36 33.11 8.96
CA ALA A 185 9.81 33.32 8.96
C ALA A 185 10.65 32.24 8.21
N ASP A 186 10.08 31.07 7.95
CA ASP A 186 10.71 29.96 7.24
C ASP A 186 10.42 29.92 5.73
N LEU A 187 9.68 30.90 5.21
CA LEU A 187 9.27 30.99 3.81
C LEU A 187 9.73 32.31 3.19
N LEU A 188 10.18 32.23 1.94
CA LEU A 188 10.56 33.37 1.13
C LEU A 188 9.34 33.90 0.37
N ASN A 189 9.18 35.22 0.32
CA ASN A 189 8.21 35.86 -0.56
C ASN A 189 8.78 35.91 -1.99
N LEU A 190 8.08 35.32 -2.95
CA LEU A 190 8.48 35.32 -4.36
C LEU A 190 8.19 36.64 -5.07
N ASP A 191 7.22 37.42 -4.60
CA ASP A 191 6.87 38.73 -5.17
C ASP A 191 6.41 39.71 -4.07
N PRO A 192 7.28 40.62 -3.61
CA PRO A 192 6.97 41.60 -2.57
C PRO A 192 6.07 42.75 -3.06
N THR A 193 5.71 42.81 -4.35
CA THR A 193 4.81 43.83 -4.91
C THR A 193 3.39 43.31 -5.12
N ASP A 194 3.17 41.99 -5.03
CA ASP A 194 1.84 41.38 -5.09
C ASP A 194 1.18 41.41 -3.71
N ALA A 195 -0.02 42.01 -3.64
CA ALA A 195 -0.83 42.03 -2.42
C ALA A 195 -1.28 40.62 -1.98
N ASN A 196 -1.18 39.62 -2.87
CA ASN A 196 -1.45 38.21 -2.62
C ASN A 196 -0.19 37.33 -2.53
N SER A 197 0.96 37.93 -2.20
CA SER A 197 2.29 37.32 -2.05
C SER A 197 2.32 35.80 -1.91
N LYS A 198 2.91 35.11 -2.89
CA LYS A 198 3.10 33.64 -2.85
C LYS A 198 4.38 33.30 -2.08
N CYS A 199 4.22 32.60 -0.96
CA CYS A 199 5.33 32.14 -0.13
C CYS A 199 5.88 30.79 -0.62
N ALA A 200 7.20 30.64 -0.66
CA ALA A 200 7.86 29.39 -1.04
C ALA A 200 8.97 29.02 -0.07
N LEU A 201 9.28 27.72 0.01
CA LEU A 201 10.38 27.23 0.83
C LEU A 201 11.72 27.63 0.20
N PRO A 202 12.72 28.02 1.01
CA PRO A 202 14.06 28.30 0.52
C PRO A 202 14.69 27.03 -0.07
N CYS A 203 15.17 27.12 -1.31
CA CYS A 203 16.03 26.08 -1.87
C CYS A 203 17.34 26.05 -1.06
N ASN A 204 17.86 24.84 -0.79
CA ASN A 204 19.11 24.59 -0.06
C ASN A 204 19.06 24.63 1.49
N ARG A 205 17.89 24.55 2.12
CA ARG A 205 17.83 24.11 3.53
C ARG A 205 17.50 22.60 3.62
N HIS A 206 18.33 21.84 4.34
CA HIS A 206 18.16 20.40 4.62
C HIS A 206 17.03 20.11 5.63
N PHE A 207 15.76 20.45 5.32
CA PHE A 207 14.61 20.09 6.19
C PHE A 207 13.95 18.76 5.84
N LEU A 208 14.43 18.04 4.82
CA LEU A 208 13.91 16.72 4.45
C LEU A 208 14.52 15.56 5.26
N PHE A 209 15.45 15.83 6.19
CA PHE A 209 16.19 14.80 6.94
C PHE A 209 16.52 15.17 8.40
N SER A 210 15.60 15.79 9.15
CA SER A 210 15.73 15.80 10.62
C SER A 210 14.95 14.61 11.20
N GLN A 211 15.65 13.85 12.05
CA GLN A 211 15.32 12.52 12.59
C GLN A 211 13.93 12.38 13.20
#